data_AF-A0A3D0Q0V1-F1
#
_entry.id   AF-A0A3D0Q0V1-F1
#
_cell.length_a   1.000
_cell.length_b   1.000
_cell.length_c   1.000
_cell.angle_alpha   90.00
_cell.angle_beta   90.00
_cell.angle_gamma   90.00
#
_symmetry.space_group_name_H-M   'P 1'
#
loop_
_entity.id
_entity.type
_entity.pdbx_description
1 polymer ?
#
loop_
_entity_poly.entity_id
_entity_poly.type
_entity_poly.pdbx_seq_one_letter_code
_entity_poly.pdbx_strand_id
1 'polypeptide(L)'
;MQALMAIIAALAVTVGVLWFFFAPRKAYRARIGNGAQEAVIEVKGGYSPAIVEAEAGLPLTLVFDRKEDGECSSHVVFPDFGVDLALPAFRSTTLTLHPDRPGDYPFACGMNMLHGMLRIVPSTHGRATKQRNEGASDQIGESREIQNSGAFRHDGEASLHSGKSGDAAQFDDAVPSDDVTQTGEPEHVINRHRTSRSGDTSQSKEIRTLVARLVVSAVCAVPVFGAAMLMLYPMPAWMQLVLTLPIMGYAALPIFRSGFAAIAHRSPEMNALVSLGTVFAFAYSCVVVFAPGILPENAREPYFESVGVVITLMLVGQLLEARARIGTGEAMRALAGLRPRGAHVLRDGEELEIGVEDVRVGDVVIVRPGEKLPVDGVVVDGSSSVDESMITGESMPVIKQPGSAVTGATVNGTGSLRYRATKVGADTVLAQIIGLVRSAQSSKAPVQRLADRISSIFVPAGVLIAVWSCALWFAFGPDPRVTHALVAAVSVLLIACPCALGLATPLSVMVSTGRAAQMGVLIRSAEALELSGHVNAVVLDKTGTI
;
A
#
# COMPACT_ATOMS: atom_id res chain seq x y z
N MET A 1 14.09 -5.86 -51.48
CA MET A 1 12.85 -6.52 -51.02
C MET A 1 12.87 -6.82 -49.52
N GLN A 2 13.88 -7.52 -49.00
CA GLN A 2 14.01 -7.82 -47.57
C GLN A 2 14.07 -6.56 -46.68
N ALA A 3 14.82 -5.53 -47.06
CA ALA A 3 14.86 -4.25 -46.34
C ALA A 3 13.49 -3.55 -46.27
N LEU A 4 12.75 -3.56 -47.39
CA LEU A 4 11.40 -2.98 -47.45
C LEU A 4 10.42 -3.77 -46.56
N MET A 5 10.48 -5.11 -46.57
CA MET A 5 9.67 -5.95 -45.69
C MET A 5 9.98 -5.70 -44.21
N ALA A 6 11.26 -5.51 -43.86
CA ALA A 6 11.67 -5.22 -42.49
C ALA A 6 11.13 -3.87 -41.99
N ILE A 7 11.17 -2.83 -42.83
CA ILE A 7 10.62 -1.50 -42.51
C ILE A 7 9.09 -1.56 -42.39
N ILE A 8 8.41 -2.29 -43.27
CA ILE A 8 6.96 -2.48 -43.20
C ILE A 8 6.58 -3.24 -41.93
N ALA A 9 7.32 -4.30 -41.59
CA ALA A 9 7.11 -5.04 -40.35
C ALA A 9 7.34 -4.15 -39.12
N ALA A 10 8.37 -3.32 -39.12
CA ALA A 10 8.65 -2.37 -38.04
C ALA A 10 7.54 -1.33 -37.87
N LEU A 11 7.00 -0.81 -38.98
CA LEU A 11 5.85 0.10 -38.96
C LEU A 11 4.59 -0.58 -38.42
N ALA A 12 4.32 -1.83 -38.84
CA ALA A 12 3.18 -2.60 -38.34
C ALA A 12 3.31 -2.89 -36.84
N VAL A 13 4.50 -3.29 -36.37
CA VAL A 13 4.78 -3.50 -34.94
C VAL A 13 4.69 -2.19 -34.17
N THR A 14 5.16 -1.06 -34.73
CA THR A 14 5.03 0.26 -34.12
C THR A 14 3.57 0.64 -33.91
N VAL A 15 2.72 0.44 -34.92
CA VAL A 15 1.27 0.66 -34.81
C VAL A 15 0.66 -0.27 -33.76
N GLY A 16 1.07 -1.54 -33.74
CA GLY A 16 0.63 -2.51 -32.74
C GLY A 16 1.02 -2.12 -31.31
N VAL A 17 2.25 -1.67 -31.09
CA VAL A 17 2.76 -1.21 -29.77
C VAL A 17 2.06 0.06 -29.32
N LEU A 18 1.93 1.06 -30.21
CA LEU A 18 1.20 2.29 -29.90
C LEU A 18 -0.27 2.03 -29.59
N TRP A 19 -0.93 1.17 -30.37
CA TRP A 19 -2.30 0.75 -30.09
C TRP A 19 -2.40 -0.02 -28.78
N PHE A 20 -1.47 -0.93 -28.50
CA PHE A 20 -1.49 -1.72 -27.27
C PHE A 20 -1.37 -0.86 -26.01
N PHE A 21 -0.45 0.12 -25.99
CA PHE A 21 -0.22 0.99 -24.84
C PHE A 21 -1.21 2.17 -24.74
N PHE A 22 -1.61 2.77 -25.86
CA PHE A 22 -2.39 4.02 -25.87
C PHE A 22 -3.85 3.85 -26.31
N ALA A 23 -4.30 2.66 -26.75
CA ALA A 23 -5.72 2.49 -27.08
C ALA A 23 -6.60 2.68 -25.83
N PRO A 24 -7.70 3.44 -25.96
CA PRO A 24 -8.62 3.70 -24.85
C PRO A 24 -9.20 2.38 -24.34
N ARG A 25 -9.07 2.12 -23.03
CA ARG A 25 -9.71 0.96 -22.39
C ARG A 25 -11.21 1.20 -22.31
N LYS A 26 -12.00 0.14 -22.44
CA LYS A 26 -13.43 0.19 -22.12
C LYS A 26 -13.57 0.49 -20.62
N ALA A 27 -13.98 1.69 -20.29
CA ALA A 27 -14.34 2.05 -18.93
C ALA A 27 -15.65 1.36 -18.57
N TYR A 28 -15.70 0.76 -17.37
CA TYR A 28 -16.95 0.26 -16.83
C TYR A 28 -17.67 1.42 -16.14
N ARG A 29 -18.83 1.80 -16.67
CA ARG A 29 -19.64 2.86 -16.08
C ARG A 29 -20.38 2.31 -14.85
N ALA A 30 -20.21 2.97 -13.70
CA ALA A 30 -20.89 2.62 -12.47
C ALA A 30 -22.40 2.61 -12.68
N ARG A 31 -23.09 1.60 -12.12
CA ARG A 31 -24.54 1.48 -12.23
C ARG A 31 -25.18 2.50 -11.29
N ILE A 32 -26.08 3.32 -11.81
CA ILE A 32 -26.79 4.33 -11.02
C ILE A 32 -28.09 3.70 -10.49
N GLY A 33 -28.31 3.74 -9.18
CA GLY A 33 -29.52 3.26 -8.52
C GLY A 33 -29.80 4.04 -7.24
N ASN A 34 -31.05 4.44 -7.00
CA ASN A 34 -31.50 5.13 -5.78
C ASN A 34 -30.67 6.37 -5.38
N GLY A 35 -30.17 7.16 -6.34
CA GLY A 35 -29.37 8.36 -6.04
C GLY A 35 -27.92 8.07 -5.63
N ALA A 36 -27.47 6.82 -5.70
CA ALA A 36 -26.09 6.39 -5.52
C ALA A 36 -25.60 5.65 -6.78
N GLN A 37 -24.28 5.58 -6.93
CA GLN A 37 -23.63 4.85 -8.01
C GLN A 37 -22.89 3.65 -7.41
N GLU A 38 -22.96 2.49 -8.05
CA GLU A 38 -22.29 1.28 -7.57
C GLU A 38 -21.40 0.68 -8.66
N ALA A 39 -20.18 0.31 -8.30
CA ALA A 39 -19.29 -0.46 -9.16
C ALA A 39 -18.64 -1.62 -8.38
N VAL A 40 -18.65 -2.80 -8.97
CA VAL A 40 -18.00 -3.99 -8.43
C VAL A 40 -16.66 -4.18 -9.12
N ILE A 41 -15.60 -4.33 -8.34
CA ILE A 41 -14.22 -4.50 -8.78
C ILE A 41 -13.70 -5.83 -8.25
N GLU A 42 -13.48 -6.80 -9.15
CA GLU A 42 -12.84 -8.07 -8.81
C GLU A 42 -11.32 -7.87 -8.67
N VAL A 43 -10.74 -8.39 -7.58
CA VAL A 43 -9.31 -8.33 -7.29
C VAL A 43 -8.71 -9.72 -7.42
N LYS A 44 -8.03 -9.96 -8.55
CA LYS A 44 -7.35 -11.22 -8.87
C LYS A 44 -6.18 -10.96 -9.82
N GLY A 45 -4.97 -10.83 -9.28
CA GLY A 45 -3.76 -10.45 -10.01
C GLY A 45 -3.85 -9.06 -10.66
N GLY A 46 -4.83 -8.24 -10.28
CA GLY A 46 -5.22 -6.97 -10.90
C GLY A 46 -6.64 -6.56 -10.53
N TYR A 47 -7.03 -5.34 -10.88
CA TYR A 47 -8.39 -4.84 -10.71
C TYR A 47 -9.18 -5.02 -12.00
N SER A 48 -10.34 -5.68 -11.92
CA SER A 48 -11.24 -5.88 -13.06
C SER A 48 -12.65 -5.45 -12.66
N PRO A 49 -13.21 -4.37 -13.24
CA PRO A 49 -12.62 -3.50 -14.27
C PRO A 49 -11.47 -2.64 -13.74
N ALA A 50 -10.46 -2.39 -14.59
CA ALA A 50 -9.32 -1.53 -14.24
C ALA A 50 -9.66 -0.04 -14.31
N ILE A 51 -10.69 0.35 -15.08
CA ILE A 51 -11.18 1.74 -15.15
C ILE A 51 -12.66 1.74 -14.81
N VAL A 52 -13.02 2.47 -13.76
CA VAL A 52 -14.41 2.70 -13.33
C VAL A 52 -14.75 4.15 -13.66
N GLU A 53 -15.84 4.36 -14.41
CA GLU A 53 -16.38 5.69 -14.69
C GLU A 53 -17.58 5.98 -13.79
N ALA A 54 -17.58 7.12 -13.10
CA ALA A 54 -18.65 7.56 -12.21
C ALA A 54 -18.96 9.06 -12.41
N GLU A 55 -20.17 9.52 -12.09
CA GLU A 55 -20.57 10.93 -12.23
C GLU A 55 -20.26 11.76 -10.96
N ALA A 56 -19.84 13.01 -11.15
CA ALA A 56 -19.56 13.94 -10.05
C ALA A 56 -20.83 14.34 -9.27
N GLY A 57 -20.73 14.44 -7.95
CA GLY A 57 -21.79 14.94 -7.07
C GLY A 57 -22.84 13.91 -6.63
N LEU A 58 -22.59 12.62 -6.86
CA LEU A 58 -23.39 11.52 -6.31
C LEU A 58 -22.48 10.59 -5.49
N PRO A 59 -22.98 10.00 -4.39
CA PRO A 59 -22.25 9.00 -3.62
C PRO A 59 -21.92 7.79 -4.51
N LEU A 60 -20.66 7.37 -4.47
CA LEU A 60 -20.13 6.22 -5.21
C LEU A 60 -19.74 5.11 -4.23
N THR A 61 -20.36 3.95 -4.38
CA THR A 61 -20.05 2.72 -3.65
C THR A 61 -19.22 1.78 -4.53
N LEU A 62 -17.97 1.54 -4.14
CA LEU A 62 -17.06 0.60 -4.78
C LEU A 62 -17.02 -0.70 -3.96
N VAL A 63 -17.41 -1.81 -4.57
CA VAL A 63 -17.36 -3.13 -3.94
C VAL A 63 -16.15 -3.87 -4.47
N PHE A 64 -15.11 -4.02 -3.65
CA PHE A 64 -13.92 -4.77 -3.98
C PHE A 64 -14.11 -6.23 -3.60
N ASP A 65 -14.25 -7.11 -4.59
CA ASP A 65 -14.36 -8.56 -4.39
C ASP A 65 -13.00 -9.24 -4.55
N ARG A 66 -12.32 -9.51 -3.44
CA ARG A 66 -10.97 -10.09 -3.46
C ARG A 66 -11.03 -11.61 -3.53
N LYS A 67 -10.57 -12.19 -4.64
CA LYS A 67 -10.57 -13.66 -4.89
C LYS A 67 -9.18 -14.31 -4.80
N GLU A 68 -8.27 -13.69 -4.08
CA GLU A 68 -6.90 -14.16 -3.90
C GLU A 68 -6.39 -13.88 -2.49
N ASP A 69 -5.28 -14.52 -2.13
CA ASP A 69 -4.62 -14.42 -0.82
C ASP A 69 -3.28 -13.66 -0.87
N GLY A 70 -2.85 -13.18 -2.04
CA GLY A 70 -1.58 -12.49 -2.22
C GLY A 70 -1.45 -11.21 -1.38
N GLU A 71 -0.38 -11.07 -0.60
CA GLU A 71 -0.14 -9.95 0.33
C GLU A 71 -0.20 -8.58 -0.37
N CYS A 72 0.17 -8.54 -1.65
CA CYS A 72 0.05 -7.41 -2.56
C CYS A 72 -1.35 -6.79 -2.64
N SER A 73 -2.42 -7.58 -2.62
CA SER A 73 -3.80 -7.12 -2.74
C SER A 73 -4.52 -6.98 -1.40
N SER A 74 -3.78 -7.06 -0.29
CA SER A 74 -4.35 -6.95 1.06
C SER A 74 -4.89 -5.56 1.39
N HIS A 75 -4.56 -4.54 0.60
CA HIS A 75 -4.98 -3.16 0.76
C HIS A 75 -5.29 -2.52 -0.59
N VAL A 76 -6.24 -1.59 -0.62
CA VAL A 76 -6.45 -0.64 -1.72
C VAL A 76 -6.31 0.79 -1.20
N VAL A 77 -5.57 1.59 -1.94
CA VAL A 77 -5.21 2.96 -1.60
C VAL A 77 -5.72 3.91 -2.68
N PHE A 78 -6.51 4.90 -2.28
CA PHE A 78 -6.91 6.05 -3.10
C PHE A 78 -6.22 7.31 -2.55
N PRO A 79 -5.04 7.69 -3.08
CA PRO A 79 -4.24 8.77 -2.52
C PRO A 79 -4.99 10.11 -2.51
N ASP A 80 -5.72 10.42 -3.58
CA ASP A 80 -6.43 11.70 -3.73
C ASP A 80 -7.67 11.80 -2.84
N PHE A 81 -8.16 10.67 -2.31
CA PHE A 81 -9.26 10.62 -1.33
C PHE A 81 -8.76 10.34 0.10
N GLY A 82 -7.45 10.16 0.30
CA GLY A 82 -6.86 9.81 1.61
C GLY A 82 -7.34 8.47 2.18
N VAL A 83 -7.76 7.54 1.32
CA VAL A 83 -8.30 6.23 1.74
C VAL A 83 -7.23 5.16 1.62
N ASP A 84 -7.01 4.42 2.70
CA ASP A 84 -6.28 3.16 2.74
C ASP A 84 -7.18 2.11 3.41
N LEU A 85 -7.64 1.14 2.62
CA LEU A 85 -8.65 0.17 3.02
C LEU A 85 -8.11 -1.25 2.92
N ALA A 86 -8.20 -2.00 4.02
CA ALA A 86 -7.86 -3.41 4.04
C ALA A 86 -8.90 -4.24 3.25
N LEU A 87 -8.41 -5.12 2.40
CA LEU A 87 -9.18 -6.09 1.61
C LEU A 87 -8.85 -7.50 2.13
N PRO A 88 -9.68 -8.11 2.99
CA PRO A 88 -9.43 -9.47 3.48
C PRO A 88 -9.50 -10.49 2.33
N ALA A 89 -8.69 -11.55 2.41
CA ALA A 89 -8.68 -12.58 1.38
C ALA A 89 -10.04 -13.30 1.27
N PHE A 90 -10.49 -13.57 0.03
CA PHE A 90 -11.75 -14.24 -0.27
C PHE A 90 -12.99 -13.55 0.32
N ARG A 91 -12.95 -12.21 0.44
CA ARG A 91 -14.06 -11.39 0.92
C ARG A 91 -14.28 -10.17 0.04
N SER A 92 -15.52 -9.69 0.06
CA SER A 92 -15.88 -8.42 -0.55
C SER A 92 -15.86 -7.30 0.49
N THR A 93 -15.17 -6.20 0.19
CA THR A 93 -15.11 -5.00 1.03
C THR A 93 -15.73 -3.82 0.29
N THR A 94 -16.55 -3.03 0.97
CA THR A 94 -17.23 -1.88 0.37
C THR A 94 -16.55 -0.57 0.78
N LEU A 95 -16.34 0.31 -0.18
CA LEU A 95 -15.82 1.67 0.00
C LEU A 95 -16.81 2.68 -0.55
N THR A 96 -17.23 3.64 0.27
CA THR A 96 -18.09 4.75 -0.18
C THR A 96 -17.26 6.02 -0.33
N LEU A 97 -17.31 6.63 -1.51
CA LEU A 97 -16.65 7.89 -1.87
C LEU A 97 -17.67 8.93 -2.29
N HIS A 98 -17.36 10.21 -2.07
CA HIS A 98 -18.14 11.34 -2.57
C HIS A 98 -17.29 12.16 -3.54
N PRO A 99 -17.25 11.79 -4.83
CA PRO A 99 -16.48 12.51 -5.82
C PRO A 99 -17.21 13.77 -6.31
N ASP A 100 -16.78 14.95 -5.87
CA ASP A 100 -17.41 16.22 -6.27
C ASP A 100 -16.78 16.88 -7.50
N ARG A 101 -15.53 16.52 -7.82
CA ARG A 101 -14.76 17.13 -8.92
C ARG A 101 -14.57 16.14 -10.07
N PRO A 102 -14.80 16.57 -11.32
CA PRO A 102 -14.46 15.75 -12.47
C PRO A 102 -12.92 15.63 -12.59
N GLY A 103 -12.45 14.45 -12.96
CA GLY A 103 -11.02 14.14 -13.04
C GLY A 103 -10.73 12.65 -13.04
N ASP A 104 -9.46 12.30 -13.32
CA ASP A 104 -8.96 10.92 -13.25
C ASP A 104 -8.24 10.72 -11.91
N TYR A 105 -8.73 9.77 -11.11
CA TYR A 105 -8.23 9.45 -9.79
C TYR A 105 -7.62 8.04 -9.78
N PRO A 106 -6.28 7.91 -9.85
CA PRO A 106 -5.64 6.60 -9.79
C PRO A 106 -5.76 5.98 -8.40
N PHE A 107 -6.07 4.68 -8.34
CA PHE A 107 -5.98 3.88 -7.12
C PHE A 107 -5.06 2.69 -7.33
N ALA A 108 -4.44 2.22 -6.26
CA ALA A 108 -3.49 1.12 -6.33
C ALA A 108 -3.64 0.19 -5.14
N CYS A 109 -3.04 -1.00 -5.19
CA CYS A 109 -2.92 -1.79 -3.98
C CYS A 109 -1.88 -1.18 -3.01
N GLY A 110 -1.87 -1.62 -1.74
CA GLY A 110 -0.94 -1.08 -0.72
C GLY A 110 0.54 -1.18 -1.09
N MET A 111 0.91 -2.18 -1.89
CA MET A 111 2.27 -2.36 -2.42
C MET A 111 2.49 -1.70 -3.81
N ASN A 112 1.51 -0.94 -4.30
CA ASN A 112 1.56 -0.20 -5.57
C ASN A 112 1.91 -1.06 -6.82
N MET A 113 1.52 -2.34 -6.81
CA MET A 113 1.73 -3.26 -7.94
C MET A 113 0.50 -3.43 -8.82
N LEU A 114 -0.70 -3.35 -8.22
CA LEU A 114 -1.98 -3.41 -8.93
C LEU A 114 -2.50 -1.98 -9.06
N HIS A 115 -2.98 -1.60 -10.24
CA HIS A 115 -3.47 -0.26 -10.52
C HIS A 115 -4.87 -0.27 -11.14
N GLY A 116 -5.69 0.65 -10.67
CA GLY A 116 -6.96 0.99 -11.28
C GLY A 116 -7.12 2.50 -11.38
N MET A 117 -8.12 2.94 -12.13
CA MET A 117 -8.42 4.35 -12.35
C MET A 117 -9.90 4.59 -12.13
N LEU A 118 -10.22 5.52 -11.25
CA LEU A 118 -11.57 6.05 -11.08
C LEU A 118 -11.68 7.35 -11.88
N ARG A 119 -12.42 7.31 -12.99
CA ARG A 119 -12.68 8.49 -13.83
C ARG A 119 -14.00 9.11 -13.45
N ILE A 120 -13.96 10.33 -12.93
CA ILE A 120 -15.15 11.09 -12.57
C ILE A 120 -15.52 12.01 -13.74
N VAL A 121 -16.66 11.74 -14.35
CA VAL A 121 -17.22 12.56 -15.43
C VAL A 121 -18.20 13.60 -14.86
N PRO A 122 -18.38 14.76 -15.52
CA PRO A 122 -19.39 15.74 -15.12
C PRO A 122 -20.78 15.08 -15.09
N SER A 123 -21.58 15.37 -14.06
CA SER A 123 -22.92 14.78 -13.97
C SER A 123 -23.82 15.28 -15.09
N THR A 124 -24.46 14.34 -15.77
CA THR A 124 -25.45 14.67 -16.82
C THR A 124 -26.79 15.00 -16.16
N HIS A 125 -27.04 14.45 -14.97
CA HIS A 125 -28.28 14.56 -14.21
C HIS A 125 -28.42 15.87 -13.42
N GLY A 126 -27.31 16.56 -13.11
CA GLY A 126 -27.31 17.85 -12.40
C GLY A 126 -27.87 19.01 -13.25
N ARG A 127 -27.85 18.91 -14.58
CA ARG A 127 -28.42 19.95 -15.47
C ARG A 127 -29.95 19.94 -15.50
N ALA A 128 -30.58 18.77 -15.41
CA ALA A 128 -32.04 18.67 -15.44
C ALA A 128 -32.69 19.19 -14.13
N THR A 129 -32.05 18.98 -12.98
CA THR A 129 -32.56 19.46 -11.69
C THR A 129 -32.34 20.97 -11.51
N LYS A 130 -31.25 21.53 -12.05
CA LYS A 130 -31.00 22.98 -11.98
C LYS A 130 -31.97 23.79 -12.83
N GLN A 131 -32.32 23.32 -14.04
CA GLN A 131 -33.38 23.92 -14.86
C GLN A 131 -34.79 23.81 -14.23
N ARG A 132 -35.03 22.79 -13.40
CA ARG A 132 -36.32 22.61 -12.73
C ARG A 132 -36.47 23.44 -11.45
N ASN A 133 -35.36 23.76 -10.77
CA ASN A 133 -35.36 24.64 -9.59
C ASN A 133 -35.24 26.13 -9.95
N GLU A 134 -34.59 26.50 -11.06
CA GLU A 134 -34.58 27.90 -11.54
C GLU A 134 -35.92 28.31 -12.18
N GLY A 135 -36.74 27.36 -12.63
CA GLY A 135 -38.09 27.62 -13.15
C GLY A 135 -39.20 27.70 -12.09
N ALA A 136 -38.91 27.40 -10.82
CA ALA A 136 -39.89 27.39 -9.73
C ALA A 136 -39.68 28.49 -8.68
N SER A 137 -38.58 29.26 -8.77
CA SER A 137 -38.27 30.36 -7.86
C SER A 137 -38.72 31.75 -8.34
N ASP A 138 -39.32 31.85 -9.53
CA ASP A 138 -39.72 33.14 -10.15
C ASP A 138 -41.23 33.44 -10.06
N GLN A 139 -42.00 32.62 -9.35
CA GLN A 139 -43.42 32.89 -9.10
C GLN A 139 -43.82 32.44 -7.69
N ILE A 140 -43.55 33.27 -6.69
CA ILE A 140 -44.40 33.62 -5.54
C ILE A 140 -43.63 34.73 -4.82
N GLY A 141 -43.90 35.95 -5.24
CA GLY A 141 -43.27 37.14 -4.72
C GLY A 141 -44.19 38.34 -4.94
N GLU A 142 -45.42 38.25 -4.44
CA GLU A 142 -46.25 39.42 -4.08
C GLU A 142 -47.62 38.94 -3.59
N SER A 143 -47.89 39.06 -2.28
CA SER A 143 -49.09 39.68 -1.72
C SER A 143 -49.39 39.22 -0.29
N ARG A 144 -49.54 40.24 0.58
CA ARG A 144 -50.38 40.32 1.80
C ARG A 144 -49.82 39.84 3.15
N GLU A 145 -49.48 40.86 3.93
CA GLU A 145 -49.76 40.98 5.37
C GLU A 145 -51.17 40.48 5.75
N ILE A 146 -51.28 39.88 6.95
CA ILE A 146 -52.25 40.21 8.02
C ILE A 146 -52.07 39.20 9.18
N GLN A 147 -51.60 39.72 10.31
CA GLN A 147 -52.16 39.60 11.67
C GLN A 147 -52.81 38.29 12.18
N ASN A 148 -52.34 37.94 13.38
CA ASN A 148 -53.09 37.59 14.60
C ASN A 148 -53.26 36.11 15.03
N SER A 149 -52.64 35.83 16.19
CA SER A 149 -53.23 35.28 17.42
C SER A 149 -53.91 33.90 17.47
N GLY A 150 -53.57 33.14 18.52
CA GLY A 150 -54.33 32.00 19.08
C GLY A 150 -53.43 30.77 19.22
N ALA A 151 -52.75 30.51 20.34
CA ALA A 151 -53.30 29.92 21.58
C ALA A 151 -54.35 28.83 21.30
N PHE A 152 -54.02 27.55 21.54
CA PHE A 152 -54.80 26.65 22.42
C PHE A 152 -54.10 25.28 22.58
N ARG A 153 -54.13 24.80 23.84
CA ARG A 153 -53.74 23.49 24.34
C ARG A 153 -54.69 22.39 23.85
N HIS A 154 -54.26 21.13 23.79
CA HIS A 154 -54.73 20.07 24.71
C HIS A 154 -54.02 18.73 24.54
N ASP A 155 -53.97 18.04 25.68
CA ASP A 155 -53.46 16.72 26.04
C ASP A 155 -54.15 15.53 25.36
N GLY A 156 -53.58 14.34 25.54
CA GLY A 156 -54.26 13.08 25.23
C GLY A 156 -53.41 11.83 25.52
N GLU A 157 -53.50 11.34 26.76
CA GLU A 157 -52.97 10.08 27.29
C GLU A 157 -53.61 8.79 26.72
N ALA A 158 -52.84 7.69 26.89
CA ALA A 158 -53.24 6.28 27.13
C ALA A 158 -53.92 5.50 25.95
N SER A 159 -53.81 4.18 25.78
CA SER A 159 -53.54 3.06 26.68
C SER A 159 -53.30 1.75 25.89
N LEU A 160 -52.52 0.86 26.53
CA LEU A 160 -52.63 -0.61 26.65
C LEU A 160 -53.35 -1.48 25.60
N HIS A 161 -52.68 -2.58 25.21
CA HIS A 161 -53.32 -3.89 25.19
C HIS A 161 -52.34 -5.01 25.58
N SER A 162 -52.75 -5.78 26.60
CA SER A 162 -52.18 -7.04 27.08
C SER A 162 -52.83 -8.25 26.41
N GLY A 163 -52.13 -9.38 26.34
CA GLY A 163 -52.73 -10.70 26.14
C GLY A 163 -51.72 -11.86 26.19
N LYS A 164 -51.61 -12.49 27.37
CA LYS A 164 -51.09 -13.86 27.63
C LYS A 164 -51.97 -14.89 26.88
N SER A 165 -51.65 -16.16 26.60
CA SER A 165 -51.06 -17.33 27.30
C SER A 165 -51.02 -18.46 26.24
N GLY A 166 -50.32 -19.60 26.29
CA GLY A 166 -49.76 -20.47 27.31
C GLY A 166 -49.67 -21.90 26.71
N ASP A 167 -49.03 -22.82 27.45
CA ASP A 167 -48.86 -24.28 27.23
C ASP A 167 -47.64 -24.70 26.37
N ALA A 168 -46.52 -25.18 26.91
CA ALA A 168 -46.21 -26.27 27.88
C ALA A 168 -46.25 -27.68 27.27
N ALA A 169 -45.07 -28.30 27.12
CA ALA A 169 -44.85 -29.74 27.29
C ALA A 169 -43.35 -30.01 27.55
N GLN A 170 -43.12 -30.91 28.50
CA GLN A 170 -41.93 -31.24 29.27
C GLN A 170 -41.52 -32.70 28.96
N PHE A 171 -40.28 -33.11 29.31
CA PHE A 171 -39.76 -34.47 29.67
C PHE A 171 -38.23 -34.45 29.39
N ASP A 172 -37.36 -34.36 30.42
CA ASP A 172 -36.72 -35.44 31.22
C ASP A 172 -35.98 -36.48 30.34
N ASP A 173 -34.76 -36.98 30.60
CA ASP A 173 -34.01 -37.12 31.85
C ASP A 173 -32.55 -37.59 31.56
N ALA A 174 -31.74 -37.64 32.63
CA ALA A 174 -30.60 -38.55 32.87
C ALA A 174 -29.14 -38.12 32.57
N VAL A 175 -28.46 -37.87 33.68
CA VAL A 175 -27.01 -37.90 33.95
C VAL A 175 -26.57 -39.35 34.25
N PRO A 176 -25.27 -39.68 34.11
CA PRO A 176 -24.58 -40.21 35.30
C PRO A 176 -23.23 -39.53 35.57
N SER A 177 -23.01 -39.35 36.86
CA SER A 177 -21.82 -38.88 37.56
C SER A 177 -20.72 -39.94 37.63
N ASP A 178 -19.47 -39.50 37.63
CA ASP A 178 -18.42 -40.13 38.45
C ASP A 178 -17.49 -39.05 39.03
N ASP A 179 -17.42 -39.04 40.35
CA ASP A 179 -16.56 -38.23 41.23
C ASP A 179 -15.13 -38.79 41.25
N VAL A 180 -14.12 -37.92 41.10
CA VAL A 180 -12.88 -37.99 41.90
C VAL A 180 -12.37 -36.57 42.16
N THR A 181 -12.34 -36.22 43.43
CA THR A 181 -11.78 -35.01 44.02
C THR A 181 -10.25 -35.15 44.15
N GLN A 182 -9.47 -34.11 43.79
CA GLN A 182 -8.38 -33.55 44.63
C GLN A 182 -7.64 -32.36 43.98
N THR A 183 -7.74 -31.21 44.67
CA THR A 183 -6.69 -30.22 44.99
C THR A 183 -5.92 -29.49 43.87
N GLY A 184 -6.28 -28.23 43.64
CA GLY A 184 -5.46 -27.04 43.94
C GLY A 184 -4.23 -26.71 43.07
N GLU A 185 -4.39 -25.74 42.16
CA GLU A 185 -3.53 -24.55 41.93
C GLU A 185 -4.07 -23.75 40.72
N PRO A 186 -4.02 -22.40 40.70
CA PRO A 186 -4.59 -21.62 39.60
C PRO A 186 -3.62 -21.60 38.40
N GLU A 187 -4.03 -22.26 37.31
CA GLU A 187 -3.32 -22.19 36.03
C GLU A 187 -3.31 -20.76 35.47
N HIS A 188 -2.11 -20.22 35.35
CA HIS A 188 -1.79 -19.00 34.64
C HIS A 188 -2.40 -18.97 33.23
N VAL A 189 -3.21 -17.94 32.97
CA VAL A 189 -3.73 -17.59 31.65
C VAL A 189 -2.56 -17.23 30.71
N ILE A 190 -2.14 -18.19 29.87
CA ILE A 190 -1.26 -17.92 28.73
C ILE A 190 -2.01 -18.27 27.46
N ASN A 191 -2.79 -17.33 26.91
CA ASN A 191 -3.02 -17.31 25.47
C ASN A 191 -3.59 -15.97 24.97
N ARG A 192 -2.68 -15.04 24.62
CA ARG A 192 -2.90 -13.98 23.61
C ARG A 192 -1.54 -13.36 23.25
N HIS A 193 -0.79 -14.05 22.39
CA HIS A 193 0.53 -13.56 21.93
C HIS A 193 0.68 -13.59 20.40
N ARG A 194 -0.45 -13.45 19.67
CA ARG A 194 -0.46 -13.68 18.21
C ARG A 194 -0.52 -12.45 17.31
N THR A 195 -0.74 -11.24 17.82
CA THR A 195 -1.06 -10.08 16.96
C THR A 195 0.09 -9.10 16.70
N SER A 196 1.17 -9.07 17.52
CA SER A 196 2.31 -8.15 17.27
C SER A 196 3.53 -8.81 16.62
N ARG A 197 3.62 -10.15 16.62
CA ARG A 197 4.77 -10.91 16.08
C ARG A 197 4.66 -11.22 14.57
N SER A 198 3.51 -10.95 13.95
CA SER A 198 3.22 -11.28 12.54
C SER A 198 3.93 -10.38 11.53
N GLY A 199 4.05 -9.07 11.80
CA GLY A 199 4.69 -8.11 10.90
C GLY A 199 6.20 -8.36 10.75
N ASP A 200 6.89 -8.60 11.86
CA ASP A 200 8.35 -8.77 11.92
C ASP A 200 8.81 -10.09 11.27
N THR A 201 7.96 -11.12 11.33
CA THR A 201 8.22 -12.37 10.60
C THR A 201 7.99 -12.24 9.10
N SER A 202 7.12 -11.35 8.62
CA SER A 202 6.86 -11.20 7.17
C SER A 202 8.03 -10.52 6.45
N GLN A 203 8.47 -9.35 6.93
CA GLN A 203 9.56 -8.57 6.31
C GLN A 203 10.89 -9.33 6.35
N SER A 204 11.19 -9.97 7.48
CA SER A 204 12.39 -10.80 7.63
C SER A 204 12.36 -12.02 6.69
N LYS A 205 11.18 -12.62 6.46
CA LYS A 205 11.03 -13.71 5.48
C LYS A 205 11.22 -13.20 4.05
N GLU A 206 10.63 -12.07 3.70
CA GLU A 206 10.77 -11.44 2.37
C GLU A 206 12.25 -11.23 2.03
N ILE A 207 13.00 -10.58 2.92
CA ILE A 207 14.43 -10.33 2.71
C ILE A 207 15.21 -11.64 2.63
N ARG A 208 14.92 -12.61 3.51
CA ARG A 208 15.59 -13.91 3.45
C ARG A 208 15.32 -14.63 2.11
N THR A 209 14.11 -14.51 1.57
CA THR A 209 13.79 -15.06 0.25
C THR A 209 14.50 -14.32 -0.89
N LEU A 210 14.61 -12.99 -0.82
CA LEU A 210 15.36 -12.19 -1.79
C LEU A 210 16.87 -12.51 -1.74
N VAL A 211 17.44 -12.62 -0.54
CA VAL A 211 18.84 -13.04 -0.36
C VAL A 211 19.06 -14.45 -0.91
N ALA A 212 18.17 -15.40 -0.62
CA ALA A 212 18.29 -16.76 -1.16
C ALA A 212 18.24 -16.77 -2.70
N ARG A 213 17.33 -16.02 -3.31
CA ARG A 213 17.26 -15.87 -4.78
C ARG A 213 18.51 -15.21 -5.35
N LEU A 214 19.01 -14.16 -4.70
CA LEU A 214 20.23 -13.46 -5.10
C LEU A 214 21.45 -14.40 -5.03
N VAL A 215 21.59 -15.18 -3.95
CA VAL A 215 22.69 -16.13 -3.80
C VAL A 215 22.64 -17.19 -4.89
N VAL A 216 21.46 -17.78 -5.15
CA VAL A 216 21.30 -18.74 -6.25
C VAL A 216 21.66 -18.09 -7.60
N SER A 217 21.15 -16.88 -7.86
CA SER A 217 21.45 -16.13 -9.09
C SER A 217 22.94 -15.84 -9.25
N ALA A 218 23.60 -15.36 -8.20
CA ALA A 218 25.01 -15.01 -8.22
C ALA A 218 25.93 -16.24 -8.38
N VAL A 219 25.64 -17.33 -7.66
CA VAL A 219 26.40 -18.59 -7.77
C VAL A 219 26.33 -19.15 -9.19
N CYS A 220 25.18 -19.02 -9.85
CA CYS A 220 24.99 -19.45 -11.22
C CYS A 220 25.54 -18.45 -12.26
N ALA A 221 25.39 -17.15 -12.04
CA ALA A 221 25.77 -16.12 -13.00
C ALA A 221 27.28 -15.84 -13.03
N VAL A 222 27.96 -15.87 -11.89
CA VAL A 222 29.40 -15.54 -11.79
C VAL A 222 30.29 -16.48 -12.64
N PRO A 223 30.10 -17.81 -12.62
CA PRO A 223 30.85 -18.70 -13.51
C PRO A 223 30.59 -18.39 -14.98
N VAL A 224 29.33 -18.20 -15.39
CA VAL A 224 28.94 -17.91 -16.77
C VAL A 224 29.54 -16.56 -17.23
N PHE A 225 29.49 -15.54 -16.37
CA PHE A 225 30.11 -14.25 -16.58
C PHE A 225 31.64 -14.35 -16.76
N GLY A 226 32.31 -15.09 -15.87
CA GLY A 226 33.76 -15.28 -15.95
C GLY A 226 34.20 -16.00 -17.23
N ALA A 227 33.39 -16.94 -17.73
CA ALA A 227 33.69 -17.65 -18.97
C ALA A 227 33.37 -16.84 -20.23
N ALA A 228 32.18 -16.23 -20.30
CA ALA A 228 31.71 -15.58 -21.52
C ALA A 228 32.21 -14.13 -21.69
N MET A 229 32.29 -13.37 -20.60
CA MET A 229 32.70 -11.96 -20.67
C MET A 229 34.19 -11.75 -20.37
N LEU A 230 34.73 -12.44 -19.35
CA LEU A 230 36.14 -12.30 -18.97
C LEU A 230 37.08 -13.30 -19.67
N MET A 231 36.53 -14.26 -20.44
CA MET A 231 37.29 -15.29 -21.15
C MET A 231 38.30 -16.04 -20.25
N LEU A 232 37.98 -16.22 -18.96
CA LEU A 232 38.88 -16.83 -17.97
C LEU A 232 39.11 -18.32 -18.23
N TYR A 233 38.09 -19.00 -18.78
CA TYR A 233 38.14 -20.42 -19.10
C TYR A 233 37.10 -20.77 -20.17
N PRO A 234 37.34 -21.81 -20.99
CA PRO A 234 36.37 -22.25 -21.98
C PRO A 234 35.17 -22.93 -21.31
N MET A 235 33.97 -22.37 -21.51
CA MET A 235 32.72 -22.98 -21.07
C MET A 235 31.82 -23.27 -22.28
N PRO A 236 31.42 -24.53 -22.52
CA PRO A 236 30.53 -24.85 -23.62
C PRO A 236 29.12 -24.29 -23.39
N ALA A 237 28.42 -23.92 -24.47
CA ALA A 237 27.12 -23.25 -24.41
C ALA A 237 26.04 -24.04 -23.66
N TRP A 238 26.07 -25.38 -23.71
CA TRP A 238 25.13 -26.22 -22.95
C TRP A 238 25.34 -26.12 -21.42
N MET A 239 26.58 -25.90 -20.96
CA MET A 239 26.88 -25.73 -19.54
C MET A 239 26.39 -24.35 -19.08
N GLN A 240 26.54 -23.32 -19.91
CA GLN A 240 25.94 -22.01 -19.66
C GLN A 240 24.42 -22.09 -19.53
N LEU A 241 23.74 -22.86 -20.40
CA LEU A 241 22.30 -23.12 -20.32
C LEU A 241 21.90 -23.75 -18.98
N VAL A 242 22.63 -24.78 -18.53
CA VAL A 242 22.36 -25.47 -17.26
C VAL A 242 22.50 -24.51 -16.07
N LEU A 243 23.50 -23.62 -16.08
CA LEU A 243 23.67 -22.63 -15.02
C LEU A 243 22.62 -21.51 -15.09
N THR A 244 22.16 -21.12 -16.27
CA THR A 244 21.14 -20.07 -16.41
C THR A 244 19.71 -20.57 -16.13
N LEU A 245 19.45 -21.88 -16.20
CA LEU A 245 18.14 -22.47 -15.90
C LEU A 245 17.62 -22.16 -14.48
N PRO A 246 18.39 -22.36 -13.40
CA PRO A 246 17.98 -21.95 -12.04
C PRO A 246 17.70 -20.44 -11.91
N ILE A 247 18.45 -19.61 -12.66
CA ILE A 247 18.24 -18.16 -12.68
C ILE A 247 16.85 -17.84 -13.25
N MET A 248 16.53 -18.40 -14.43
CA MET A 248 15.24 -18.19 -15.09
C MET A 248 14.07 -18.82 -14.31
N GLY A 249 14.25 -20.03 -13.77
CA GLY A 249 13.17 -20.81 -13.16
C GLY A 249 12.85 -20.42 -11.71
N TYR A 250 13.83 -19.95 -10.95
CA TYR A 250 13.66 -19.62 -9.53
C TYR A 250 13.92 -18.16 -9.21
N ALA A 251 15.07 -17.62 -9.61
CA ALA A 251 15.49 -16.28 -9.23
C ALA A 251 14.65 -15.19 -9.92
N ALA A 252 14.34 -15.38 -11.21
CA ALA A 252 13.57 -14.44 -12.04
C ALA A 252 12.04 -14.58 -11.91
N LEU A 253 11.55 -15.67 -11.31
CA LEU A 253 10.11 -15.93 -11.14
C LEU A 253 9.29 -14.72 -10.60
N PRO A 254 9.71 -14.01 -9.53
CA PRO A 254 8.98 -12.82 -9.07
C PRO A 254 8.95 -11.70 -10.12
N ILE A 255 10.05 -11.48 -10.83
CA ILE A 255 10.18 -10.47 -11.89
C ILE A 255 9.26 -10.80 -13.06
N PHE A 256 9.20 -12.08 -13.45
CA PHE A 256 8.32 -12.54 -14.53
C PHE A 256 6.85 -12.45 -14.15
N ARG A 257 6.49 -12.80 -12.90
CA ARG A 257 5.11 -12.68 -12.44
C ARG A 257 4.62 -11.23 -12.52
N SER A 258 5.40 -10.27 -12.02
CA SER A 258 5.03 -8.86 -12.11
C SER A 258 5.10 -8.35 -13.56
N GLY A 259 6.18 -8.64 -14.28
CA GLY A 259 6.37 -8.17 -15.66
C GLY A 259 5.31 -8.68 -16.64
N PHE A 260 4.95 -9.96 -16.60
CA PHE A 260 3.89 -10.49 -17.45
C PHE A 260 2.51 -10.01 -17.04
N ALA A 261 2.25 -9.83 -15.75
CA ALA A 261 1.01 -9.20 -15.29
C ALA A 261 0.92 -7.76 -15.80
N ALA A 262 2.01 -6.99 -15.76
CA ALA A 262 2.04 -5.62 -16.28
C ALA A 262 1.82 -5.55 -17.80
N ILE A 263 2.40 -6.49 -18.55
CA ILE A 263 2.13 -6.62 -19.99
C ILE A 263 0.64 -6.92 -20.21
N ALA A 264 0.08 -7.92 -19.52
CA ALA A 264 -1.33 -8.29 -19.65
C ALA A 264 -2.27 -7.12 -19.32
N HIS A 265 -1.93 -6.36 -18.28
CA HIS A 265 -2.66 -5.18 -17.85
C HIS A 265 -2.30 -3.92 -18.60
N ARG A 266 -1.51 -3.97 -19.68
CA ARG A 266 -1.06 -2.80 -20.48
C ARG A 266 -0.52 -1.64 -19.62
N SER A 267 0.15 -1.97 -18.52
CA SER A 267 0.81 -0.99 -17.65
C SER A 267 2.29 -0.92 -18.03
N PRO A 268 2.82 0.27 -18.40
CA PRO A 268 4.24 0.41 -18.71
C PRO A 268 5.07 0.32 -17.42
N GLU A 269 5.51 -0.90 -17.09
CA GLU A 269 6.30 -1.19 -15.88
C GLU A 269 7.73 -1.63 -16.26
N MET A 270 8.69 -1.30 -15.42
CA MET A 270 10.09 -1.71 -15.54
C MET A 270 10.27 -3.24 -15.62
N ASN A 271 9.53 -3.99 -14.80
CA ASN A 271 9.61 -5.46 -14.76
C ASN A 271 9.18 -6.09 -16.10
N ALA A 272 8.30 -5.43 -16.86
CA ALA A 272 7.85 -5.91 -18.17
C ALA A 272 8.99 -5.92 -19.20
N LEU A 273 9.80 -4.85 -19.26
CA LEU A 273 10.94 -4.75 -20.17
C LEU A 273 12.00 -5.80 -19.87
N VAL A 274 12.37 -5.96 -18.59
CA VAL A 274 13.36 -6.95 -18.19
C VAL A 274 12.87 -8.36 -18.46
N SER A 275 11.60 -8.65 -18.15
CA SER A 275 10.99 -9.96 -18.43
C SER A 275 11.01 -10.29 -19.92
N LEU A 276 10.61 -9.35 -20.77
CA LEU A 276 10.61 -9.55 -22.22
C LEU A 276 12.02 -9.72 -22.77
N GLY A 277 12.96 -8.85 -22.37
CA GLY A 277 14.34 -8.88 -22.84
C GLY A 277 15.10 -10.15 -22.43
N THR A 278 14.99 -10.54 -21.16
CA THR A 278 15.66 -11.75 -20.63
C THR A 278 15.07 -13.04 -21.20
N VAL A 279 13.75 -13.13 -21.36
CA VAL A 279 13.10 -14.28 -22.00
C VAL A 279 13.52 -14.40 -23.47
N PHE A 280 13.57 -13.29 -24.19
CA PHE A 280 13.97 -13.29 -25.60
C PHE A 280 15.46 -13.64 -25.78
N ALA A 281 16.34 -13.07 -24.95
CA ALA A 281 17.77 -13.39 -24.93
C ALA A 281 18.02 -14.87 -24.54
N PHE A 282 17.27 -15.39 -23.58
CA PHE A 282 17.34 -16.81 -23.19
C PHE A 282 16.84 -17.73 -24.31
N ALA A 283 15.71 -17.40 -24.95
CA ALA A 283 15.17 -18.16 -26.07
C ALA A 283 16.15 -18.20 -27.26
N TYR A 284 16.74 -17.07 -27.62
CA TYR A 284 17.79 -17.03 -28.64
C TYR A 284 18.99 -17.91 -28.28
N SER A 285 19.45 -17.83 -27.03
CA SER A 285 20.59 -18.63 -26.55
C SER A 285 20.26 -20.13 -26.59
N CYS A 286 19.00 -20.52 -26.36
CA CYS A 286 18.54 -21.89 -26.55
C CYS A 286 18.60 -22.32 -28.03
N VAL A 287 18.22 -21.45 -28.97
CA VAL A 287 18.35 -21.75 -30.41
C VAL A 287 19.81 -21.98 -30.81
N VAL A 288 20.74 -21.17 -30.27
CA VAL A 288 22.18 -21.36 -30.48
C VAL A 288 22.65 -22.74 -29.99
N VAL A 289 22.15 -23.23 -28.85
CA VAL A 289 22.53 -24.53 -28.28
C VAL A 289 21.91 -25.71 -29.03
N PHE A 290 20.60 -25.68 -29.28
CA PHE A 290 19.86 -26.84 -29.79
C PHE A 290 19.76 -26.89 -31.33
N ALA A 291 19.87 -25.75 -32.00
CA ALA A 291 19.77 -25.66 -33.45
C ALA A 291 20.81 -24.71 -34.06
N PRO A 292 22.12 -24.90 -33.80
CA PRO A 292 23.18 -24.02 -34.30
C PRO A 292 23.23 -23.96 -35.83
N GLY A 293 22.75 -25.00 -36.53
CA GLY A 293 22.72 -25.06 -37.99
C GLY A 293 21.76 -24.07 -38.66
N ILE A 294 20.79 -23.53 -37.92
CA ILE A 294 19.88 -22.49 -38.42
C ILE A 294 20.59 -21.12 -38.44
N LEU A 295 21.64 -20.97 -37.62
CA LEU A 295 22.36 -19.73 -37.45
C LEU A 295 23.71 -19.77 -38.21
N PRO A 296 24.08 -18.66 -38.88
CA PRO A 296 25.39 -18.50 -39.50
C PRO A 296 26.51 -18.56 -38.45
N GLU A 297 27.72 -18.95 -38.85
CA GLU A 297 28.82 -19.21 -37.89
C GLU A 297 29.15 -18.01 -37.00
N ASN A 298 29.12 -16.80 -37.58
CA ASN A 298 29.40 -15.53 -36.88
C ASN A 298 28.31 -15.15 -35.84
N ALA A 299 27.24 -15.94 -35.75
CA ALA A 299 26.09 -15.67 -34.92
C ALA A 299 25.87 -16.64 -33.77
N ARG A 300 26.75 -17.64 -33.63
CA ARG A 300 26.55 -18.74 -32.67
C ARG A 300 27.02 -18.40 -31.26
N GLU A 301 26.95 -17.12 -30.87
CA GLU A 301 27.28 -16.67 -29.53
C GLU A 301 26.01 -16.62 -28.65
N PRO A 302 25.95 -17.40 -27.55
CA PRO A 302 24.82 -17.36 -26.64
C PRO A 302 24.92 -16.16 -25.68
N TYR A 303 23.77 -15.61 -25.28
CA TYR A 303 23.63 -14.48 -24.34
C TYR A 303 23.19 -14.93 -22.94
N PHE A 304 23.52 -16.17 -22.54
CA PHE A 304 23.22 -16.69 -21.21
C PHE A 304 23.86 -15.87 -20.08
N GLU A 305 25.04 -15.32 -20.34
CA GLU A 305 25.77 -14.40 -19.46
C GLU A 305 24.97 -13.13 -19.19
N SER A 306 24.52 -12.45 -20.25
CA SER A 306 23.79 -11.19 -20.13
C SER A 306 22.46 -11.39 -19.39
N VAL A 307 21.76 -12.49 -19.63
CA VAL A 307 20.55 -12.87 -18.87
C VAL A 307 20.87 -13.04 -17.38
N GLY A 308 21.93 -13.79 -17.05
CA GLY A 308 22.34 -14.04 -15.67
C GLY A 308 22.74 -12.78 -14.92
N VAL A 309 23.54 -11.91 -15.55
CA VAL A 309 24.01 -10.65 -14.97
C VAL A 309 22.85 -9.69 -14.72
N VAL A 310 21.98 -9.48 -15.72
CA VAL A 310 20.85 -8.55 -15.61
C VAL A 310 19.91 -8.95 -14.47
N ILE A 311 19.52 -10.23 -14.39
CA ILE A 311 18.64 -10.72 -13.32
C ILE A 311 19.32 -10.59 -11.95
N THR A 312 20.62 -10.91 -11.87
CA THR A 312 21.37 -10.81 -10.61
C THR A 312 21.44 -9.36 -10.13
N LEU A 313 21.82 -8.41 -10.98
CA LEU A 313 21.89 -6.99 -10.63
C LEU A 313 20.51 -6.42 -10.25
N MET A 314 19.46 -6.87 -10.93
CA MET A 314 18.09 -6.50 -10.57
C MET A 314 17.70 -6.99 -9.17
N LEU A 315 18.06 -8.24 -8.82
CA LEU A 315 17.84 -8.78 -7.47
C LEU A 315 18.67 -8.06 -6.40
N VAL A 316 19.89 -7.62 -6.74
CA VAL A 316 20.68 -6.74 -5.85
C VAL A 316 19.93 -5.43 -5.61
N GLY A 317 19.42 -4.80 -6.67
CA GLY A 317 18.59 -3.60 -6.56
C GLY A 317 17.39 -3.78 -5.64
N GLN A 318 16.61 -4.85 -5.86
CA GLN A 318 15.46 -5.20 -5.01
C GLN A 318 15.84 -5.51 -3.56
N LEU A 319 17.01 -6.12 -3.33
CA LEU A 319 17.50 -6.38 -1.98
C LEU A 319 17.93 -5.09 -1.26
N LEU A 320 18.65 -4.22 -1.94
CA LEU A 320 19.04 -2.91 -1.40
C LEU A 320 17.81 -2.08 -1.08
N GLU A 321 16.82 -2.11 -1.97
CA GLU A 321 15.51 -1.51 -1.77
C GLU A 321 14.81 -2.07 -0.53
N ALA A 322 14.65 -3.38 -0.43
CA ALA A 322 14.01 -4.04 0.70
C ALA A 322 14.73 -3.74 2.03
N ARG A 323 16.07 -3.74 2.04
CA ARG A 323 16.86 -3.38 3.23
C ARG A 323 16.65 -1.95 3.66
N ALA A 324 16.63 -1.04 2.70
CA ALA A 324 16.46 0.37 3.00
C ALA A 324 15.04 0.68 3.51
N ARG A 325 14.05 -0.19 3.21
CA ARG A 325 12.72 -0.14 3.85
C ARG A 325 12.69 -0.55 5.32
N ILE A 326 13.67 -1.33 5.84
CA ILE A 326 13.63 -1.84 7.22
C ILE A 326 13.91 -0.75 8.26
N GLY A 327 14.89 0.13 7.98
CA GLY A 327 15.39 1.11 8.96
C GLY A 327 14.32 2.08 9.48
N THR A 328 13.18 2.14 8.83
CA THR A 328 12.05 3.02 9.16
C THR A 328 11.01 2.34 10.05
N GLY A 329 10.87 1.01 9.95
CA GLY A 329 10.09 0.22 10.90
C GLY A 329 10.64 0.31 12.32
N GLU A 330 11.94 0.55 12.48
CA GLU A 330 12.58 0.77 13.78
C GLU A 330 12.09 2.04 14.47
N ALA A 331 11.89 3.13 13.72
CA ALA A 331 11.37 4.38 14.28
C ALA A 331 9.91 4.23 14.75
N MET A 332 9.09 3.51 13.98
CA MET A 332 7.71 3.19 14.39
C MET A 332 7.66 2.21 15.55
N ARG A 333 8.57 1.23 15.59
CA ARG A 333 8.74 0.31 16.72
C ARG A 333 9.17 1.04 17.98
N ALA A 334 10.04 2.04 17.88
CA ALA A 334 10.44 2.87 19.01
C ALA A 334 9.21 3.58 19.61
N LEU A 335 8.36 4.20 18.77
CA LEU A 335 7.12 4.84 19.22
C LEU A 335 6.11 3.84 19.82
N ALA A 336 5.90 2.68 19.17
CA ALA A 336 5.02 1.64 19.68
C ALA A 336 5.54 1.03 21.00
N GLY A 337 6.86 0.93 21.16
CA GLY A 337 7.52 0.48 22.38
C GLY A 337 7.44 1.47 23.55
N LEU A 338 6.99 2.70 23.32
CA LEU A 338 6.70 3.63 24.40
C LEU A 338 5.45 3.23 25.20
N ARG A 339 4.50 2.53 24.57
CA ARG A 339 3.25 2.12 25.21
C ARG A 339 3.47 0.99 26.24
N PRO A 340 3.01 1.15 27.50
CA PRO A 340 3.02 0.07 28.49
C PRO A 340 2.12 -1.09 28.05
N ARG A 341 2.47 -2.32 28.45
CA ARG A 341 1.67 -3.52 28.14
C ARG A 341 0.61 -3.80 29.21
N GLY A 342 0.89 -3.46 30.46
CA GLY A 342 -0.03 -3.60 31.59
C GLY A 342 -0.43 -2.24 32.16
N ALA A 343 -1.52 -2.23 32.92
CA ALA A 343 -2.00 -1.10 33.69
C ALA A 343 -2.51 -1.59 35.04
N HIS A 344 -2.19 -0.86 36.11
CA HIS A 344 -2.80 -1.06 37.42
C HIS A 344 -4.07 -0.22 37.52
N VAL A 345 -5.21 -0.86 37.70
CA VAL A 345 -6.52 -0.19 37.84
C VAL A 345 -7.16 -0.52 39.18
N LEU A 346 -7.86 0.45 39.75
CA LEU A 346 -8.66 0.28 40.95
C LEU A 346 -10.12 0.03 40.53
N ARG A 347 -10.64 -1.17 40.77
CA ARG A 347 -12.05 -1.54 40.57
C ARG A 347 -12.58 -2.19 41.83
N ASP A 348 -13.76 -1.79 42.28
CA ASP A 348 -14.41 -2.31 43.48
C ASP A 348 -13.55 -2.25 44.77
N GLY A 349 -12.59 -1.31 44.81
CA GLY A 349 -11.67 -1.13 45.94
C GLY A 349 -10.41 -2.01 45.90
N GLU A 350 -10.27 -2.88 44.92
CA GLU A 350 -9.09 -3.74 44.72
C GLU A 350 -8.22 -3.26 43.55
N GLU A 351 -6.90 -3.36 43.73
CA GLU A 351 -5.91 -3.05 42.70
C GLU A 351 -5.69 -4.30 41.82
N LEU A 352 -6.01 -4.17 40.54
CA LEU A 352 -5.90 -5.24 39.55
C LEU A 352 -4.89 -4.84 38.47
N GLU A 353 -4.00 -5.76 38.12
CA GLU A 353 -3.14 -5.60 36.94
C GLU A 353 -3.85 -6.21 35.72
N ILE A 354 -4.15 -5.37 34.73
CA ILE A 354 -4.83 -5.76 33.49
C ILE A 354 -4.01 -5.36 32.27
N GLY A 355 -4.30 -5.96 31.12
CA GLY A 355 -3.74 -5.50 29.85
C GLY A 355 -4.19 -4.07 29.56
N VAL A 356 -3.32 -3.26 28.96
CA VAL A 356 -3.64 -1.87 28.59
C VAL A 356 -4.85 -1.78 27.63
N GLU A 357 -5.11 -2.85 26.87
CA GLU A 357 -6.28 -3.03 26.01
C GLU A 357 -7.60 -3.23 26.76
N ASP A 358 -7.56 -3.68 28.01
CA ASP A 358 -8.76 -3.95 28.84
C ASP A 358 -9.15 -2.75 29.73
N VAL A 359 -8.35 -1.68 29.67
CA VAL A 359 -8.61 -0.41 30.36
C VAL A 359 -9.77 0.31 29.67
N ARG A 360 -10.75 0.75 30.46
CA ARG A 360 -11.96 1.44 29.99
C ARG A 360 -11.94 2.89 30.42
N VAL A 361 -12.61 3.73 29.64
CA VAL A 361 -12.86 5.14 30.03
C VAL A 361 -13.60 5.15 31.37
N GLY A 362 -13.10 5.95 32.31
CA GLY A 362 -13.62 6.04 33.66
C GLY A 362 -12.90 5.18 34.69
N ASP A 363 -12.08 4.20 34.29
CA ASP A 363 -11.24 3.45 35.23
C ASP A 363 -10.28 4.39 35.97
N VAL A 364 -10.03 4.11 37.25
CA VAL A 364 -9.01 4.81 38.03
C VAL A 364 -7.71 4.03 37.91
N VAL A 365 -6.74 4.61 37.22
CA VAL A 365 -5.42 4.04 37.00
C VAL A 365 -4.48 4.50 38.12
N ILE A 366 -3.71 3.58 38.68
CA ILE A 366 -2.68 3.83 39.68
C ILE A 366 -1.33 3.76 38.97
N VAL A 367 -0.49 4.79 39.14
CA VAL A 367 0.85 4.84 38.56
C VAL A 367 1.87 5.16 39.65
N ARG A 368 2.85 4.28 39.80
CA ARG A 368 3.90 4.38 40.80
C ARG A 368 5.07 5.24 40.30
N PRO A 369 5.97 5.70 41.19
CA PRO A 369 7.15 6.44 40.77
C PRO A 369 7.99 5.69 39.72
N GLY A 370 8.39 6.37 38.65
CA GLY A 370 9.15 5.79 37.53
C GLY A 370 8.34 4.97 36.52
N GLU A 371 7.05 4.71 36.76
CA GLU A 371 6.21 3.98 35.81
C GLU A 371 5.73 4.87 34.67
N LYS A 372 5.48 4.24 33.52
CA LYS A 372 4.86 4.92 32.39
C LYS A 372 3.35 4.93 32.53
N LEU A 373 2.73 6.04 32.15
CA LEU A 373 1.28 6.17 32.16
C LEU A 373 0.68 5.32 31.01
N PRO A 374 -0.25 4.38 31.28
CA PRO A 374 -0.75 3.47 30.24
C PRO A 374 -1.72 4.12 29.23
N VAL A 375 -2.53 5.07 29.68
CA VAL A 375 -3.59 5.74 28.89
C VAL A 375 -3.71 7.22 29.25
N ASP A 376 -4.43 8.01 28.45
CA ASP A 376 -4.65 9.43 28.74
C ASP A 376 -5.74 9.59 29.81
N GLY A 377 -5.63 10.64 30.63
CA GLY A 377 -6.60 10.87 31.69
C GLY A 377 -6.45 12.17 32.46
N VAL A 378 -7.13 12.25 33.61
CA VAL A 378 -7.10 13.40 34.52
C VAL A 378 -6.81 12.93 35.93
N VAL A 379 -5.82 13.55 36.59
CA VAL A 379 -5.42 13.20 37.96
C VAL A 379 -6.60 13.44 38.91
N VAL A 380 -6.91 12.44 39.74
CA VAL A 380 -7.93 12.54 40.78
C VAL A 380 -7.32 12.64 42.17
N ASP A 381 -6.14 12.07 42.39
CA ASP A 381 -5.46 12.04 43.68
C ASP A 381 -3.94 11.87 43.50
N GLY A 382 -3.17 12.39 44.45
CA GLY A 382 -1.70 12.43 44.40
C GLY A 382 -1.11 13.65 43.68
N SER A 383 0.22 13.77 43.75
CA SER A 383 1.00 14.83 43.10
C SER A 383 2.37 14.27 42.71
N SER A 384 2.81 14.54 41.48
CA SER A 384 4.10 14.09 40.95
C SER A 384 4.56 14.96 39.79
N SER A 385 5.86 14.96 39.49
CA SER A 385 6.37 15.45 38.22
C SER A 385 6.18 14.39 37.14
N VAL A 386 5.80 14.78 35.93
CA VAL A 386 5.67 13.87 34.78
C VAL A 386 6.61 14.36 33.68
N ASP A 387 7.46 13.46 33.20
CA ASP A 387 8.34 13.70 32.06
C ASP A 387 7.56 13.44 30.75
N GLU A 388 7.27 14.53 30.03
CA GLU A 388 6.56 14.52 28.75
C GLU A 388 7.51 14.68 27.55
N SER A 389 8.84 14.70 27.77
CA SER A 389 9.85 14.99 26.75
C SER A 389 9.77 14.11 25.51
N MET A 390 9.38 12.84 25.68
CA MET A 390 9.23 11.88 24.58
C MET A 390 8.08 12.21 23.61
N ILE A 391 7.13 13.04 24.02
CA ILE A 391 5.96 13.42 23.20
C ILE A 391 5.99 14.91 22.85
N THR A 392 6.27 15.77 23.83
CA THR A 392 6.26 17.23 23.65
C THR A 392 7.61 17.78 23.21
N GLY A 393 8.71 17.07 23.47
CA GLY A 393 10.08 17.55 23.24
C GLY A 393 10.60 18.50 24.33
N GLU A 394 9.79 18.83 25.34
CA GLU A 394 10.22 19.70 26.44
C GLU A 394 10.99 18.90 27.51
N SER A 395 12.22 19.31 27.80
CA SER A 395 13.12 18.57 28.70
C SER A 395 12.77 18.68 30.19
N MET A 396 11.93 19.64 30.58
CA MET A 396 11.60 19.90 31.99
C MET A 396 10.32 19.15 32.38
N PRO A 397 10.36 18.28 33.42
CA PRO A 397 9.17 17.60 33.90
C PRO A 397 8.09 18.57 34.41
N VAL A 398 6.83 18.27 34.10
CA VAL A 398 5.67 19.10 34.45
C VAL A 398 5.01 18.57 35.71
N ILE A 399 4.70 19.45 36.67
CA ILE A 399 4.02 19.06 37.92
C ILE A 399 2.54 18.78 37.62
N LYS A 400 2.05 17.61 38.03
CA LYS A 400 0.66 17.19 37.90
C LYS A 400 0.02 17.03 39.28
N GLN A 401 -1.14 17.65 39.44
CA GLN A 401 -1.96 17.66 40.65
C GLN A 401 -3.42 17.33 40.31
N PRO A 402 -4.32 17.08 41.28
CA PRO A 402 -5.72 16.77 41.00
C PRO A 402 -6.36 17.80 40.05
N GLY A 403 -7.03 17.32 39.01
CA GLY A 403 -7.56 18.13 37.91
C GLY A 403 -6.62 18.33 36.71
N SER A 404 -5.33 17.97 36.84
CA SER A 404 -4.36 18.07 35.73
C SER A 404 -4.57 16.95 34.71
N ALA A 405 -4.46 17.28 33.42
CA ALA A 405 -4.44 16.28 32.36
C ALA A 405 -3.09 15.56 32.28
N VAL A 406 -3.13 14.26 32.01
CA VAL A 406 -1.97 13.39 31.81
C VAL A 406 -2.08 12.62 30.51
N THR A 407 -0.94 12.43 29.86
CA THR A 407 -0.84 11.79 28.54
C THR A 407 -0.21 10.42 28.68
N GLY A 408 -0.76 9.41 28.00
CA GLY A 408 -0.20 8.07 27.97
C GLY A 408 1.22 8.03 27.38
N ALA A 409 2.00 7.04 27.78
CA ALA A 409 3.41 6.81 27.47
C ALA A 409 4.42 7.84 28.00
N THR A 410 3.96 8.88 28.69
CA THR A 410 4.82 9.76 29.51
C THR A 410 5.30 9.02 30.77
N VAL A 411 6.38 9.48 31.38
CA VAL A 411 7.01 8.82 32.53
C VAL A 411 6.66 9.56 33.81
N ASN A 412 6.08 8.87 34.77
CA ASN A 412 5.86 9.42 36.11
C ASN A 412 7.21 9.56 36.84
N GLY A 413 7.41 10.70 37.48
CA GLY A 413 8.60 11.02 38.25
C GLY A 413 8.59 10.34 39.62
N THR A 414 8.65 11.13 40.69
CA THR A 414 8.93 10.63 42.04
C THR A 414 7.70 10.35 42.91
N GLY A 415 6.53 10.90 42.56
CA GLY A 415 5.29 10.72 43.32
C GLY A 415 4.43 9.57 42.80
N SER A 416 3.40 9.19 43.56
CA SER A 416 2.34 8.28 43.10
C SER A 416 1.14 9.09 42.60
N LEU A 417 0.55 8.67 41.48
CA LEU A 417 -0.61 9.32 40.89
C LEU A 417 -1.77 8.32 40.78
N ARG A 418 -2.96 8.78 41.11
CA ARG A 418 -4.21 8.13 40.71
C ARG A 418 -4.93 9.05 39.75
N TYR A 419 -5.28 8.54 38.58
CA TYR A 419 -5.93 9.34 37.56
C TYR A 419 -7.05 8.56 36.88
N ARG A 420 -8.10 9.28 36.47
CA ARG A 420 -9.23 8.70 35.75
C ARG A 420 -8.93 8.66 34.26
N ALA A 421 -9.03 7.50 33.64
CA ALA A 421 -8.85 7.33 32.21
C ALA A 421 -9.93 8.11 31.43
N THR A 422 -9.53 8.95 30.47
CA THR A 422 -10.45 9.72 29.61
C THR A 422 -10.41 9.28 28.16
N LYS A 423 -9.24 8.85 27.65
CA LYS A 423 -9.09 8.28 26.31
C LYS A 423 -8.26 7.00 26.37
N VAL A 424 -8.73 5.96 25.70
CA VAL A 424 -8.11 4.63 25.69
C VAL A 424 -7.98 4.11 24.27
N GLY A 425 -7.10 3.13 24.06
CA GLY A 425 -6.92 2.50 22.74
C GLY A 425 -6.57 3.51 21.63
N ALA A 426 -7.38 3.51 20.56
CA ALA A 426 -7.17 4.35 19.37
C ALA A 426 -7.34 5.85 19.62
N ASP A 427 -8.04 6.23 20.70
CA ASP A 427 -8.34 7.64 20.99
C ASP A 427 -7.20 8.35 21.73
N THR A 428 -6.21 7.60 22.22
CA THR A 428 -5.05 8.16 22.94
C THR A 428 -4.19 9.04 22.04
N VAL A 429 -3.53 10.06 22.60
CA VAL A 429 -2.63 10.96 21.86
C VAL A 429 -1.55 10.16 21.11
N LEU A 430 -0.92 9.17 21.76
CA LEU A 430 0.09 8.33 21.12
C LEU A 430 -0.49 7.51 19.96
N ALA A 431 -1.69 6.94 20.10
CA ALA A 431 -2.32 6.20 19.01
C ALA A 431 -2.67 7.10 17.82
N GLN A 432 -3.08 8.35 18.08
CA GLN A 432 -3.31 9.35 17.04
C GLN A 432 -2.01 9.74 16.33
N ILE A 433 -0.90 9.92 17.06
CA ILE A 433 0.43 10.15 16.46
C ILE A 433 0.83 8.99 15.56
N ILE A 434 0.71 7.74 16.04
CA ILE A 434 1.02 6.54 15.25
C ILE A 434 0.13 6.47 13.99
N GLY A 435 -1.16 6.78 14.13
CA GLY A 435 -2.11 6.82 13.01
C GLY A 435 -1.73 7.85 11.96
N LEU A 436 -1.39 9.08 12.38
CA LEU A 436 -0.96 10.16 11.49
C LEU A 436 0.31 9.79 10.71
N VAL A 437 1.30 9.18 11.37
CA VAL A 437 2.54 8.76 10.69
C VAL A 437 2.27 7.62 9.71
N ARG A 438 1.39 6.67 10.06
CA ARG A 438 1.00 5.59 9.14
C ARG A 438 0.32 6.13 7.89
N SER A 439 -0.61 7.08 8.05
CA SER A 439 -1.31 7.72 6.92
C SER A 439 -0.35 8.54 6.05
N ALA A 440 0.70 9.12 6.63
CA ALA A 440 1.74 9.82 5.87
C ALA A 440 2.56 8.87 4.98
N GLN A 441 2.91 7.68 5.50
CA GLN A 441 3.71 6.68 4.80
C GLN A 441 3.00 6.03 3.62
N SER A 442 1.67 5.95 3.63
CA SER A 442 0.88 5.42 2.50
C SER A 442 0.59 6.45 1.40
N SER A 443 0.95 7.72 1.61
CA SER A 443 0.71 8.80 0.65
C SER A 443 1.78 8.87 -0.46
N LYS A 444 1.38 9.14 -1.71
CA LYS A 444 2.30 9.30 -2.84
C LYS A 444 2.89 10.70 -2.92
N ALA A 445 4.20 10.81 -3.11
CA ALA A 445 4.87 12.08 -3.39
C ALA A 445 4.58 12.59 -4.81
N PRO A 446 4.46 13.92 -5.04
CA PRO A 446 4.42 14.52 -6.36
C PRO A 446 5.53 14.03 -7.31
N VAL A 447 6.78 13.92 -6.83
CA VAL A 447 7.89 13.42 -7.66
C VAL A 447 7.75 11.93 -8.04
N GLN A 448 7.01 11.13 -7.26
CA GLN A 448 6.69 9.75 -7.64
C GLN A 448 5.71 9.73 -8.83
N ARG A 449 4.75 10.65 -8.87
CA ARG A 449 3.83 10.81 -10.01
C ARG A 449 4.59 11.23 -11.27
N LEU A 450 5.64 12.05 -11.12
CA LEU A 450 6.52 12.41 -12.23
C LEU A 450 7.31 11.20 -12.74
N ALA A 451 7.88 10.38 -11.84
CA ALA A 451 8.57 9.14 -12.20
C ALA A 451 7.64 8.16 -12.92
N ASP A 452 6.40 7.99 -12.43
CA ASP A 452 5.38 7.15 -13.07
C ASP A 452 5.03 7.67 -14.48
N ARG A 453 4.91 8.99 -14.64
CA ARG A 453 4.69 9.63 -15.96
C ARG A 453 5.87 9.42 -16.90
N ILE A 454 7.11 9.54 -16.42
CA ILE A 454 8.31 9.30 -17.22
C ILE A 454 8.33 7.84 -17.68
N SER A 455 8.11 6.89 -16.78
CA SER A 455 8.04 5.45 -17.12
C SER A 455 6.96 5.15 -18.16
N SER A 456 5.80 5.83 -18.07
CA SER A 456 4.70 5.63 -19.02
C SER A 456 5.03 5.99 -20.47
N ILE A 457 6.00 6.89 -20.68
CA ILE A 457 6.48 7.33 -22.00
C ILE A 457 7.76 6.57 -22.38
N PHE A 458 8.66 6.38 -21.41
CA PHE A 458 9.97 5.79 -21.61
C PHE A 458 9.89 4.32 -22.01
N VAL A 459 8.99 3.54 -21.40
CA VAL A 459 8.83 2.12 -21.71
C VAL A 459 8.36 1.89 -23.16
N PRO A 460 7.26 2.52 -23.64
CA PRO A 460 6.89 2.43 -25.06
C PRO A 460 7.97 2.95 -26.00
N ALA A 461 8.62 4.07 -25.66
CA ALA A 461 9.71 4.61 -26.46
C ALA A 461 10.88 3.63 -26.59
N GLY A 462 11.31 3.00 -25.50
CA GLY A 462 12.38 1.99 -25.50
C GLY A 462 12.05 0.77 -26.37
N VAL A 463 10.81 0.27 -26.31
CA VAL A 463 10.34 -0.81 -27.19
C VAL A 463 10.36 -0.38 -28.66
N LEU A 464 9.89 0.82 -28.96
CA LEU A 464 9.91 1.35 -30.34
C LEU A 464 11.33 1.50 -30.86
N ILE A 465 12.25 2.03 -30.06
CA ILE A 465 13.67 2.13 -30.43
C ILE A 465 14.24 0.73 -30.68
N ALA A 466 13.94 -0.26 -29.84
CA ALA A 466 14.41 -1.63 -30.04
C ALA A 466 13.88 -2.26 -31.34
N VAL A 467 12.61 -2.04 -31.66
CA VAL A 467 11.98 -2.50 -32.92
C VAL A 467 12.65 -1.84 -34.14
N TRP A 468 12.87 -0.53 -34.08
CA TRP A 468 13.52 0.21 -35.16
C TRP A 468 14.99 -0.15 -35.30
N SER A 469 15.72 -0.34 -34.20
CA SER A 469 17.09 -0.86 -34.22
C SER A 469 17.12 -2.24 -34.88
N CYS A 470 16.24 -3.15 -34.49
CA CYS A 470 16.11 -4.47 -35.14
C CYS A 470 15.91 -4.33 -36.66
N ALA A 471 14.95 -3.50 -37.07
CA ALA A 471 14.59 -3.34 -38.47
C ALA A 471 15.72 -2.72 -39.31
N LEU A 472 16.40 -1.71 -38.79
CA LEU A 472 17.50 -1.03 -39.47
C LEU A 472 18.72 -1.95 -39.61
N TRP A 473 19.09 -2.67 -38.56
CA TRP A 473 20.19 -3.64 -38.61
C TRP A 473 19.84 -4.84 -39.50
N PHE A 474 18.58 -5.24 -39.59
CA PHE A 474 18.15 -6.27 -40.53
C PHE A 474 18.19 -5.77 -41.98
N ALA A 475 17.83 -4.50 -42.22
CA ALA A 475 17.76 -3.91 -43.54
C ALA A 475 19.13 -3.53 -44.13
N PHE A 476 20.03 -2.99 -43.29
CA PHE A 476 21.29 -2.37 -43.71
C PHE A 476 22.52 -2.93 -43.00
N GLY A 477 22.35 -3.84 -42.04
CA GLY A 477 23.47 -4.40 -41.29
C GLY A 477 24.37 -5.31 -42.14
N PRO A 478 25.61 -5.56 -41.66
CA PRO A 478 26.50 -6.54 -42.26
C PRO A 478 25.92 -7.96 -42.12
N ASP A 479 26.34 -8.85 -43.01
CA ASP A 479 25.99 -10.27 -42.87
C ASP A 479 26.77 -10.88 -41.68
N PRO A 480 26.10 -11.60 -40.77
CA PRO A 480 24.70 -12.04 -40.81
C PRO A 480 23.69 -11.05 -40.19
N ARG A 481 22.77 -10.56 -41.03
CA ARG A 481 21.82 -9.49 -40.69
C ARG A 481 20.85 -9.82 -39.55
N VAL A 482 20.33 -11.04 -39.52
CA VAL A 482 19.35 -11.50 -38.50
C VAL A 482 19.94 -11.37 -37.10
N THR A 483 21.21 -11.75 -36.95
CA THR A 483 21.87 -11.78 -35.66
C THR A 483 22.19 -10.39 -35.17
N HIS A 484 22.80 -9.56 -36.00
CA HIS A 484 23.07 -8.17 -35.63
C HIS A 484 21.78 -7.42 -35.29
N ALA A 485 20.69 -7.67 -36.01
CA ALA A 485 19.37 -7.12 -35.71
C ALA A 485 18.85 -7.53 -34.33
N LEU A 486 18.93 -8.82 -34.01
CA LEU A 486 18.46 -9.37 -32.75
C LEU A 486 19.29 -8.84 -31.57
N VAL A 487 20.61 -8.80 -31.73
CA VAL A 487 21.56 -8.32 -30.71
C VAL A 487 21.37 -6.84 -30.44
N ALA A 488 21.16 -6.04 -31.48
CA ALA A 488 20.84 -4.62 -31.34
C ALA A 488 19.52 -4.43 -30.58
N ALA A 489 18.48 -5.17 -30.94
CA ALA A 489 17.17 -5.10 -30.29
C ALA A 489 17.24 -5.46 -28.79
N VAL A 490 17.88 -6.59 -28.47
CA VAL A 490 18.07 -7.05 -27.08
C VAL A 490 18.91 -6.06 -26.29
N SER A 491 20.02 -5.58 -26.85
CA SER A 491 20.88 -4.59 -26.20
C SER A 491 20.12 -3.30 -25.86
N VAL A 492 19.28 -2.81 -26.78
CA VAL A 492 18.44 -1.62 -26.55
C VAL A 492 17.42 -1.88 -25.45
N LEU A 493 16.74 -3.05 -25.46
CA LEU A 493 15.77 -3.39 -24.40
C LEU A 493 16.43 -3.49 -23.02
N LEU A 494 17.63 -4.08 -22.95
CA LEU A 494 18.36 -4.25 -21.70
C LEU A 494 18.87 -2.92 -21.14
N ILE A 495 19.48 -2.07 -21.98
CA ILE A 495 20.02 -0.77 -21.54
C ILE A 495 18.91 0.22 -21.19
N ALA A 496 17.72 0.04 -21.75
CA ALA A 496 16.55 0.85 -21.44
C ALA A 496 15.88 0.48 -20.09
N CYS A 497 16.42 -0.40 -19.25
CA CYS A 497 15.87 -0.59 -17.89
C CYS A 497 16.22 0.61 -16.99
N PRO A 498 15.25 1.45 -16.55
CA PRO A 498 15.53 2.56 -15.65
C PRO A 498 15.54 2.06 -14.20
N CYS A 499 16.39 1.09 -13.87
CA CYS A 499 16.23 0.28 -12.66
C CYS A 499 16.34 1.10 -11.35
N ALA A 500 17.05 2.23 -11.37
CA ALA A 500 17.18 3.14 -10.23
C ALA A 500 16.04 4.18 -10.12
N LEU A 501 15.33 4.47 -11.22
CA LEU A 501 14.39 5.60 -11.29
C LEU A 501 13.14 5.35 -10.43
N GLY A 502 12.59 4.13 -10.45
CA GLY A 502 11.40 3.78 -9.67
C GLY A 502 11.62 3.75 -8.15
N LEU A 503 12.88 3.73 -7.71
CA LEU A 503 13.26 3.54 -6.30
C LEU A 503 13.80 4.81 -5.65
N ALA A 504 14.37 5.72 -6.43
CA ALA A 504 14.98 6.94 -5.92
C ALA A 504 14.01 7.74 -5.03
N THR A 505 12.77 7.92 -5.49
CA THR A 505 11.78 8.73 -4.79
C THR A 505 11.25 8.09 -3.50
N PRO A 506 10.67 6.86 -3.51
CA PRO A 506 10.13 6.28 -2.28
C PRO A 506 11.20 6.13 -1.20
N LEU A 507 12.44 5.82 -1.59
CA LEU A 507 13.56 5.73 -0.68
C LEU A 507 13.86 7.07 0.01
N SER A 508 13.96 8.14 -0.78
CA SER A 508 14.29 9.47 -0.27
C SER A 508 13.22 10.00 0.68
N VAL A 509 11.94 9.84 0.32
CA VAL A 509 10.79 10.21 1.18
C VAL A 509 10.81 9.42 2.48
N MET A 510 11.00 8.10 2.39
CA MET A 510 10.95 7.23 3.55
C MET A 510 12.07 7.54 4.55
N VAL A 511 13.32 7.71 4.07
CA VAL A 511 14.47 8.05 4.92
C VAL A 511 14.31 9.43 5.56
N SER A 512 13.86 10.43 4.79
CA SER A 512 13.67 11.79 5.29
C SER A 512 12.53 11.91 6.29
N THR A 513 11.38 11.24 6.09
CA THR A 513 10.30 11.20 7.09
C THR A 513 10.73 10.50 8.38
N GLY A 514 11.49 9.40 8.27
CA GLY A 514 12.07 8.72 9.43
C GLY A 514 13.02 9.62 10.23
N ARG A 515 13.88 10.36 9.53
CA ARG A 515 14.80 11.35 10.12
C ARG A 515 14.04 12.51 10.78
N ALA A 516 13.02 13.04 10.11
CA ALA A 516 12.19 14.13 10.63
C ALA A 516 11.48 13.74 11.94
N ALA A 517 10.94 12.52 12.02
CA ALA A 517 10.30 12.01 13.22
C ALA A 517 11.26 11.93 14.43
N GLN A 518 12.53 11.58 14.21
CA GLN A 518 13.55 11.59 15.27
C GLN A 518 13.87 13.00 15.79
N MET A 519 13.55 14.04 15.02
CA MET A 519 13.73 15.45 15.37
C MET A 519 12.43 16.09 15.90
N GLY A 520 11.39 15.29 16.17
CA GLY A 520 10.08 15.80 16.60
C GLY A 520 9.26 16.47 15.48
N VAL A 521 9.69 16.36 14.22
CA VAL A 521 8.99 16.94 13.06
C VAL A 521 8.08 15.87 12.44
N LEU A 522 6.77 16.02 12.64
CA LEU A 522 5.77 15.08 12.15
C LEU A 522 5.22 15.53 10.79
N ILE A 523 5.56 14.77 9.74
CA ILE A 523 5.12 15.02 8.37
C ILE A 523 3.89 14.15 8.09
N ARG A 524 2.79 14.79 7.70
CA ARG A 524 1.49 14.13 7.43
C ARG A 524 1.34 13.55 6.02
N SER A 525 2.16 13.97 5.06
CA SER A 525 2.15 13.42 3.71
C SER A 525 3.51 13.59 3.02
N ALA A 526 3.81 12.70 2.08
CA ALA A 526 4.99 12.79 1.23
C ALA A 526 5.00 14.08 0.39
N GLU A 527 3.82 14.57 0.01
CA GLU A 527 3.62 15.86 -0.64
C GLU A 527 4.02 17.03 0.26
N ALA A 528 3.64 17.01 1.55
CA ALA A 528 4.02 18.07 2.49
C ALA A 528 5.54 18.15 2.69
N LEU A 529 6.22 17.01 2.72
CA LEU A 529 7.69 16.97 2.76
C LEU A 529 8.29 17.63 1.51
N GLU A 530 7.82 17.28 0.32
CA GLU A 530 8.36 17.83 -0.94
C GLU A 530 8.06 19.33 -1.08
N LEU A 531 6.83 19.75 -0.76
CA LEU A 531 6.42 21.15 -0.76
C LEU A 531 7.21 21.98 0.27
N SER A 532 7.55 21.41 1.43
CA SER A 532 8.34 22.10 2.46
C SER A 532 9.70 22.58 1.93
N GLY A 533 10.31 21.82 1.00
CA GLY A 533 11.55 22.21 0.34
C GLY A 533 11.40 23.39 -0.63
N HIS A 534 10.17 23.73 -1.02
CA HIS A 534 9.84 24.85 -1.91
C HIS A 534 9.28 26.07 -1.16
N VAL A 535 9.09 25.98 0.16
CA VAL A 535 8.59 27.09 0.98
C VAL A 535 9.67 28.18 1.06
N ASN A 536 9.29 29.41 0.70
CA ASN A 536 10.16 30.59 0.72
C ASN A 536 9.74 31.64 1.76
N ALA A 537 8.56 31.48 2.38
CA ALA A 537 8.04 32.35 3.40
C ALA A 537 7.33 31.53 4.48
N VAL A 538 7.59 31.86 5.75
CA VAL A 538 6.92 31.25 6.90
C VAL A 538 6.14 32.33 7.62
N VAL A 539 4.81 32.22 7.63
CA VAL A 539 3.93 33.10 8.39
C VAL A 539 3.58 32.37 9.69
N LEU A 540 4.01 32.93 10.81
CA LEU A 540 3.82 32.34 12.13
C LEU A 540 2.61 32.99 12.80
N ASP A 541 1.72 32.16 13.34
CA ASP A 541 0.69 32.67 14.24
C ASP A 541 1.33 33.14 15.56
N LYS A 542 0.72 34.13 16.21
CA LYS A 542 1.25 34.62 17.49
C LYS A 542 0.86 33.69 18.63
N THR A 543 -0.39 33.27 18.69
CA THR A 543 -0.91 32.55 19.86
C THR A 543 -0.81 31.05 19.63
N GLY A 544 0.14 30.39 20.31
CA GLY A 544 0.32 28.93 20.21
C GLY A 544 1.30 28.49 19.12
N THR A 545 2.19 29.39 18.64
CA THR A 545 3.27 29.03 17.70
C THR A 545 4.59 29.74 18.04
N ILE A 546 4.58 31.07 18.24
CA ILE A 546 5.71 31.83 18.84
C ILE A 546 5.56 31.81 20.35
#